data_AF-A0A9W4WR29-F1
#
_entry.id   AF-A0A9W4WR29-F1
#
_cell.length_a   1.000
_cell.length_b   1.000
_cell.length_c   1.000
_cell.angle_alpha   90.00
_cell.angle_beta   90.00
_cell.angle_gamma   90.00
#
_symmetry.space_group_name_H-M   'P 1'
#
loop_
_entity.id
_entity.type
_entity.pdbx_description
1 polymer ?
#
loop_
_entity_poly.entity_id
_entity_poly.type
_entity_poly.pdbx_seq_one_letter_code
_entity_poly.pdbx_strand_id
1 'polypeptide(L)' 'MCEIAVPQSFNDWDRKCRRWIRKQYFRCVLGVKIYSLRATRNTTGQLDRCMIARLWTRQTALSLRHTVRRQPEWNS' A
#
# COMPACT_ATOMS: atom_id res chain seq x y z
N MET A 1 4.72 11.52 -5.56
CA MET A 1 4.26 12.19 -4.32
C MET A 1 4.19 11.17 -3.20
N CYS A 2 4.52 11.52 -1.96
CA CYS A 2 4.47 10.63 -0.80
C CYS A 2 3.57 11.24 0.28
N GLU A 3 2.65 10.47 0.85
CA GLU A 3 1.81 10.86 2.00
C GLU A 3 2.03 9.90 3.16
N ILE A 4 2.34 10.42 4.34
CA ILE A 4 2.49 9.63 5.57
C ILE A 4 1.36 9.99 6.53
N ALA A 5 0.48 9.02 6.79
CA ALA A 5 -0.62 9.15 7.74
C ALA A 5 -0.29 8.42 9.05
N VAL A 6 -0.29 9.15 10.17
CA VAL A 6 -0.06 8.57 11.50
C VAL A 6 -1.37 8.54 12.32
N PRO A 7 -2.00 9.67 12.70
CA PRO A 7 -3.28 9.62 13.40
C PRO A 7 -4.49 9.51 12.45
N GLN A 8 -4.31 9.72 11.15
CA GLN A 8 -5.43 9.87 10.22
C GLN A 8 -6.17 8.54 10.00
N SER A 9 -7.50 8.61 9.82
CA SER A 9 -8.32 7.45 9.49
C SER A 9 -7.85 6.82 8.17
N PHE A 10 -8.07 5.52 8.00
CA PHE A 10 -7.64 4.81 6.78
C PHE A 10 -8.38 5.37 5.57
N ASN A 11 -9.68 5.65 5.75
CA ASN A 11 -10.55 6.18 4.71
C ASN A 11 -10.13 7.59 4.27
N ASP A 12 -9.72 8.46 5.20
CA ASP A 12 -9.28 9.81 4.85
C ASP A 12 -7.95 9.80 4.10
N TRP A 13 -7.02 8.97 4.55
CA TRP A 13 -5.74 8.76 3.88
C TRP A 13 -5.90 8.17 2.47
N ASP A 14 -6.71 7.12 2.31
CA ASP A 14 -6.99 6.52 0.99
C ASP A 14 -7.69 7.53 0.06
N ARG A 15 -8.65 8.30 0.60
CA ARG A 15 -9.36 9.35 -0.14
C ARG A 15 -8.43 10.48 -0.58
N LYS A 16 -7.48 10.92 0.26
CA LYS A 16 -6.46 11.92 -0.11
C LYS A 16 -5.56 11.41 -1.23
N CYS A 17 -5.00 10.21 -1.08
CA CYS A 17 -4.12 9.62 -2.09
C CYS A 17 -4.83 9.46 -3.44
N ARG A 18 -6.11 9.03 -3.44
CA ARG A 18 -6.93 8.97 -4.65
C ARG A 18 -7.24 10.34 -5.26
N ARG A 19 -7.42 11.39 -4.45
CA ARG A 19 -7.59 12.75 -4.99
C ARG A 19 -6.31 13.24 -5.66
N TRP A 20 -5.15 12.93 -5.09
CA TRP A 20 -3.86 13.32 -5.65
C TRP A 20 -3.58 12.63 -6.98
N ILE A 21 -3.74 11.30 -7.07
CA ILE A 21 -3.47 10.58 -8.34
C ILE A 21 -4.41 11.02 -9.50
N ARG A 22 -5.59 11.59 -9.18
CA ARG A 22 -6.52 12.17 -10.15
C ARG A 22 -6.05 13.51 -10.72
N LYS A 23 -5.19 14.27 -10.05
CA LYS A 23 -4.61 15.50 -10.59
C LYS A 23 -3.64 15.16 -11.74
N GLN A 24 -3.58 15.99 -12.78
CA GLN A 24 -2.72 15.73 -13.96
C GLN A 24 -1.22 15.65 -13.64
N TYR A 25 -0.79 16.33 -12.58
CA TYR A 25 0.62 16.42 -12.22
C TYR A 25 1.18 15.15 -11.56
N PHE A 26 0.35 14.37 -10.87
CA PHE A 26 0.82 13.20 -10.12
C PHE A 26 0.69 11.91 -10.94
N ARG A 27 1.85 11.34 -11.32
CA ARG A 27 1.93 10.03 -12.01
C ARG A 27 1.87 8.83 -11.05
N CYS A 28 2.37 9.03 -9.82
CA CYS A 28 2.34 8.05 -8.74
C CYS A 28 2.21 8.74 -7.37
N VAL A 29 1.53 8.07 -6.45
CA VAL A 29 1.37 8.46 -5.05
C VAL A 29 1.69 7.25 -4.19
N LEU A 30 2.72 7.35 -3.34
CA LEU A 30 3.00 6.38 -2.30
C LEU A 30 2.32 6.87 -1.01
N GLY A 31 1.36 6.12 -0.51
CA GLY A 31 0.84 6.34 0.82
C GLY A 31 1.49 5.35 1.77
N VAL A 32 1.86 5.82 2.96
CA VAL A 32 2.20 4.99 4.10
C VAL A 32 1.29 5.38 5.26
N LYS A 33 0.63 4.41 5.86
CA LYS A 33 -0.15 4.61 7.08
C LYS A 33 0.42 3.76 8.21
N ILE A 34 0.72 4.42 9.32
CA ILE A 34 1.23 3.80 10.54
C ILE A 34 0.07 3.74 11.54
N TYR A 35 -0.30 2.56 11.98
CA TYR A 35 -1.34 2.41 13.00
C TYR A 35 -0.78 2.75 14.38
N SER A 36 -1.68 3.12 15.29
CA SER A 36 -1.34 3.29 16.70
C SER A 36 -0.72 2.00 17.24
N LEU A 37 0.18 2.18 18.21
CA LEU A 37 0.73 1.09 19.00
C LEU A 37 -0.40 0.17 19.47
N ARG A 38 -0.31 -1.14 19.19
CA ARG A 38 -1.16 -2.09 19.90
C ARG A 38 -0.78 -2.03 21.37
N ALA A 39 -1.77 -1.83 22.24
CA ALA A 39 -1.58 -1.86 23.69
C ALA A 39 -1.05 -3.22 24.18
N THR A 40 -1.29 -4.27 23.40
CA THR A 40 -0.78 -5.61 23.64
C THR A 40 0.66 -5.71 23.16
N ARG A 41 1.61 -5.79 24.09
CA ARG A 41 2.97 -6.26 23.80
C ARG A 41 2.88 -7.65 23.18
N ASN A 42 3.71 -7.91 22.17
CA ASN A 42 3.84 -9.28 21.68
C ASN A 42 4.46 -10.19 22.77
N THR A 43 4.47 -11.50 22.56
CA THR A 43 5.07 -12.48 23.47
C THR A 43 6.54 -12.21 23.80
N THR A 44 7.20 -11.34 23.04
CA THR A 44 8.60 -10.92 23.20
C THR A 44 8.75 -9.54 23.86
N GLY A 45 7.67 -8.92 24.33
CA GLY A 45 7.70 -7.63 25.02
C GLY A 45 7.87 -6.41 24.10
N GLN A 46 7.92 -6.60 22.78
CA GLN A 46 8.02 -5.52 21.81
C GLN A 46 6.66 -4.92 21.50
N LEU A 47 6.68 -3.61 21.30
CA LEU A 47 5.53 -2.85 20.84
C LEU A 47 5.43 -2.98 19.33
N ASP A 48 4.51 -3.83 18.87
CA ASP A 48 4.29 -4.00 17.44
C ASP A 48 3.44 -2.84 16.89
N ARG A 49 3.98 -2.15 15.88
CA ARG A 49 3.25 -1.13 15.12
C ARG A 49 2.95 -1.69 13.75
N CYS A 50 1.68 -1.97 13.49
CA CYS A 50 1.26 -2.33 12.15
C CYS A 50 1.42 -1.11 11.23
N MET A 51 1.94 -1.34 10.03
CA MET A 51 2.02 -0.36 8.96
C MET A 51 1.32 -0.92 7.72
N ILE A 52 0.63 -0.06 6.98
CA ILE A 52 0.16 -0.37 5.62
C ILE A 52 0.77 0.63 4.64
N ALA A 53 1.35 0.12 3.56
CA ALA A 53 1.84 0.93 2.46
C ALA A 53 1.04 0.59 1.20
N ARG A 54 0.70 1.61 0.42
CA ARG A 54 -0.03 1.43 -0.84
C ARG A 54 0.50 2.40 -1.88
N LEU A 55 0.74 1.88 -3.08
CA LEU A 55 1.17 2.65 -4.23
C LEU A 55 0.00 2.82 -5.20
N TRP A 56 -0.37 4.07 -5.47
CA TRP A 56 -1.29 4.41 -6.54
C TRP A 56 -0.47 4.88 -7.73
N THR A 57 -0.64 4.24 -8.87
CA THR A 57 -0.07 4.67 -10.13
C THR A 57 -1.22 4.97 -11.09
N ARG A 58 -1.05 6.00 -11.94
CA ARG A 58 -1.88 6.08 -13.13
C ARG A 58 -1.47 4.90 -13.99
N GLN A 59 -2.40 3.99 -14.27
CA GLN A 59 -2.23 3.05 -15.36
C GLN A 59 -2.14 3.88 -16.66
N THR A 60 -0.96 4.36 -17.01
CA THR A 60 -0.60 4.35 -18.42
C THR A 60 -0.69 2.89 -18.83
N ALA A 61 -1.59 2.58 -19.76
CA ALA A 61 -1.77 1.24 -20.30
C ALA A 61 -0.46 0.75 -20.95
N LEU A 62 0.51 0.36 -20.14
CA LEU A 62 1.52 -0.59 -20.55
C LEU A 62 0.87 -1.94 -20.33
N SER A 63 0.29 -2.42 -21.42
CA SER A 63 0.12 -3.84 -21.70
C SER A 63 1.43 -4.57 -21.37
N LEU A 64 1.59 -4.94 -20.11
CA LEU A 64 2.50 -5.98 -19.69
C LEU A 64 1.67 -6.96 -18.88
N ARG A 65 0.94 -7.76 -19.66
CA ARG A 65 0.54 -9.12 -19.27
C ARG A 65 1.82 -9.93 -19.03
N HIS A 66 2.52 -9.69 -17.92
CA HIS A 66 3.35 -10.74 -17.35
C HIS A 66 2.45 -11.65 -16.55
N THR A 67 1.76 -12.52 -17.30
CA THR A 67 1.15 -13.71 -16.75
C THR A 67 2.30 -14.61 -16.35
N VAL A 68 2.74 -14.54 -15.09
CA VAL A 68 3.54 -15.63 -14.53
C VAL A 68 2.56 -16.79 -14.33
N ARG A 69 2.37 -17.59 -15.37
CA ARG A 69 1.81 -18.93 -15.20
C ARG A 69 2.91 -19.76 -14.54
N ARG A 70 2.79 -20.02 -13.23
CA ARG A 70 3.41 -21.21 -12.67
C ARG A 70 2.69 -22.41 -13.28
N GLN A 71 3.33 -23.14 -14.19
CA GLN A 71 2.99 -24.55 -14.40
C GLN A 71 3.52 -25.31 -13.18
N PRO A 72 2.70 -26.08 -12.46
CA PRO A 72 3.23 -27.20 -11.70
C PRO A 72 3.47 -28.33 -12.71
N GLU A 73 4.73 -28.55 -13.05
CA GLU A 73 5.20 -29.79 -13.64
C GLU A 73 5.11 -30.89 -12.58
N TRP A 74 4.04 -31.70 -12.64
CA TRP A 74 4.03 -33.00 -11.97
C TRP A 74 4.21 -34.06 -13.05
N ASN A 75 5.47 -34.48 -13.24
CA ASN A 75 5.78 -35.74 -13.90
C ASN A 75 5.63 -36.86 -12.87
N SER A 76 4.74 -37.81 -13.15
CA SER A 76 4.78 -39.18 -12.65
C SER A 76 4.20 -40.07 -13.73
#